data_AF-A0A935ZMJ6-F1
#
_entry.id   AF-A0A935ZMJ6-F1
#
_cell.length_a   1.000
_cell.length_b   1.000
_cell.length_c   1.000
_cell.angle_alpha   90.00
_cell.angle_beta   90.00
_cell.angle_gamma   90.00
#
_symmetry.space_group_name_H-M   'P 1'
#
loop_
_entity.id
_entity.type
_entity.pdbx_description
1 polymer ?
#
loop_
_entity_poly.entity_id
_entity_poly.type
_entity_poly.pdbx_seq_one_letter_code
_entity_poly.pdbx_strand_id
1 'polypeptide(L)'
;MRSTPAGALLVFVVASALPTGEAAAANQAKPRIPVTWSAAPCAQIVDKSQGTTVHFEYGVGEEDVGPRTPDEVDDSRTMQFFAFGKQDFAGKPPRWISQDDIDRAAAVDPMVVASAIEPVDILTTTSRFTGDDWRRVTADDARVPITFAQAAMGVDWDVTDVPPGTYVMWGYTWEPVNNEWSARPGFVKVIDDAGQAAAAGPSVALLADEAIVDVGMPHPVPGCVDVAAGSTLTLQWGELVGSLEPQWETVIDAEPVSAGELAIDFVAPAAAAGKTVKLRAIVDDGAGHTYVAYGPRTIAVNPDAGGDAGGEAGDDDGGGGGCACAGVRASGPRGLAVLTMLLPALVWRRRRTRR
;
A
#
# COMPACT_ATOMS: atom_id res chain seq x y z
N MET A 1 2.42 -24.56 -92.06
CA MET A 1 1.14 -24.05 -91.54
C MET A 1 0.79 -24.84 -90.29
N ARG A 2 0.56 -24.13 -89.17
CA ARG A 2 -0.10 -24.55 -87.92
C ARG A 2 0.70 -25.52 -87.02
N SER A 3 1.51 -25.03 -86.07
CA SER A 3 1.19 -24.41 -84.76
C SER A 3 1.12 -25.43 -83.63
N THR A 4 2.15 -25.42 -82.78
CA THR A 4 2.13 -25.87 -81.38
C THR A 4 1.02 -25.15 -80.59
N PRO A 5 0.53 -25.75 -79.50
CA PRO A 5 0.94 -25.19 -78.22
C PRO A 5 1.28 -26.24 -77.16
N ALA A 6 2.26 -25.85 -76.35
CA ALA A 6 2.62 -26.46 -75.08
C ALA A 6 1.47 -26.27 -74.07
N GLY A 7 1.02 -27.36 -73.45
CA GLY A 7 0.11 -27.34 -72.31
C GLY A 7 0.91 -27.23 -71.02
N ALA A 8 0.97 -26.04 -70.46
CA ALA A 8 1.57 -25.77 -69.16
C ALA A 8 0.69 -26.38 -68.04
N LEU A 9 1.30 -27.20 -67.20
CA LEU A 9 0.75 -27.73 -65.97
C LEU A 9 0.71 -26.60 -64.94
N LEU A 10 -0.47 -26.08 -64.62
CA LEU A 10 -0.67 -25.00 -63.65
C LEU A 10 -1.02 -25.64 -62.30
N VAL A 11 0.01 -25.87 -61.48
CA VAL A 11 -0.16 -26.25 -60.06
C VAL A 11 -0.43 -24.97 -59.28
N PHE A 12 -1.70 -24.71 -58.94
CA PHE A 12 -2.05 -23.70 -57.95
C PHE A 12 -1.67 -24.24 -56.56
N VAL A 13 -0.46 -23.91 -56.10
CA VAL A 13 -0.13 -23.95 -54.68
C VAL A 13 -0.81 -22.73 -54.06
N VAL A 14 -2.02 -22.93 -53.52
CA VAL A 14 -2.60 -21.96 -52.58
C VAL A 14 -1.79 -22.09 -51.30
N ALA A 15 -0.70 -21.34 -51.21
CA ALA A 15 0.02 -21.15 -49.97
C ALA A 15 -0.91 -20.38 -49.04
N SER A 16 -1.47 -21.08 -48.07
CA SER A 16 -2.20 -20.55 -46.93
C SER A 16 -1.27 -19.66 -46.12
N ALA A 17 -1.08 -18.42 -46.55
CA ALA A 17 -0.51 -17.37 -45.71
C ALA A 17 -1.61 -16.92 -44.74
N LEU A 18 -1.95 -17.79 -43.79
CA LEU A 18 -2.51 -17.32 -42.54
C LEU A 18 -1.41 -16.45 -41.91
N PRO A 19 -1.65 -15.15 -41.64
CA PRO A 19 -0.74 -14.44 -40.77
C PRO A 19 -0.72 -15.23 -39.47
N THR A 20 0.46 -15.73 -39.11
CA THR A 20 0.73 -16.12 -37.73
C THR A 20 0.60 -14.83 -36.93
N GLY A 21 -0.60 -14.57 -36.43
CA GLY A 21 -0.82 -13.51 -35.48
C GLY A 21 0.03 -13.82 -34.27
N GLU A 22 1.19 -13.18 -34.17
CA GLU A 22 1.86 -12.93 -32.90
C GLU A 22 0.99 -11.95 -32.11
N ALA A 23 -0.21 -12.41 -31.74
CA ALA A 23 -1.16 -11.70 -30.91
C ALA A 23 -1.39 -12.58 -29.68
N ALA A 24 -0.37 -12.65 -28.83
CA ALA A 24 -0.50 -13.16 -27.47
C ALA A 24 0.74 -12.71 -26.68
N ALA A 25 0.54 -11.83 -25.69
CA ALA A 25 1.46 -11.51 -24.60
C ALA A 25 2.48 -10.37 -24.80
N ALA A 26 2.37 -9.50 -25.81
CA ALA A 26 3.26 -8.34 -25.91
C ALA A 26 3.05 -7.36 -24.75
N ASN A 27 1.79 -7.18 -24.32
CA ASN A 27 1.45 -6.32 -23.18
C ASN A 27 1.86 -6.90 -21.82
N GLN A 28 2.02 -8.23 -21.69
CA GLN A 28 2.33 -8.88 -20.40
C GLN A 28 3.77 -8.71 -19.91
N ALA A 29 4.71 -8.41 -20.81
CA ALA A 29 6.13 -8.41 -20.46
C ALA A 29 6.59 -7.17 -19.68
N LYS A 30 5.68 -6.23 -19.39
CA LYS A 30 6.02 -4.94 -18.80
C LYS A 30 5.82 -4.93 -17.28
N PRO A 31 6.79 -4.36 -16.52
CA PRO A 31 6.59 -4.07 -15.10
C PRO A 31 5.41 -3.12 -14.90
N ARG A 32 4.60 -3.38 -13.89
CA ARG A 32 3.53 -2.48 -13.45
C ARG A 32 4.13 -1.26 -12.79
N ILE A 33 3.53 -0.09 -13.06
CA ILE A 33 3.99 1.17 -12.48
C ILE A 33 2.88 1.71 -11.56
N PRO A 34 2.89 1.32 -10.27
CA PRO A 34 1.89 1.78 -9.32
C PRO A 34 2.11 3.25 -8.92
N VAL A 35 1.05 3.85 -8.38
CA VAL A 35 1.13 5.13 -7.67
C VAL A 35 1.93 4.95 -6.39
N THR A 36 2.78 5.92 -6.06
CA THR A 36 3.51 6.02 -4.80
C THR A 36 3.06 7.26 -4.03
N TRP A 37 3.01 7.15 -2.69
CA TRP A 37 2.48 8.19 -1.80
C TRP A 37 3.54 8.62 -0.76
N SER A 38 4.81 8.68 -1.16
CA SER A 38 5.96 8.78 -0.25
C SER A 38 5.99 10.03 0.64
N ALA A 39 5.32 11.12 0.24
CA ALA A 39 5.24 12.36 1.00
C ALA A 39 3.90 12.56 1.75
N ALA A 40 2.97 11.59 1.66
CA ALA A 40 1.63 11.76 2.21
C ALA A 40 1.65 11.76 3.76
N PRO A 41 1.04 12.76 4.44
CA PRO A 41 0.88 12.71 5.88
C PRO A 41 -0.09 11.61 6.29
N CYS A 42 0.16 10.97 7.43
CA CYS A 42 -0.72 9.91 7.95
C CYS A 42 -2.15 10.42 8.18
N ALA A 43 -2.32 11.60 8.79
CA ALA A 43 -3.62 12.22 8.96
C ALA A 43 -3.69 13.51 8.15
N GLN A 44 -4.74 13.65 7.32
CA GLN A 44 -5.05 14.89 6.61
C GLN A 44 -6.51 15.27 6.87
N ILE A 45 -6.73 16.37 7.60
CA ILE A 45 -8.07 16.89 7.88
C ILE A 45 -8.42 17.96 6.86
N VAL A 46 -9.58 17.82 6.22
CA VAL A 46 -10.11 18.70 5.19
C VAL A 46 -11.32 19.42 5.76
N ASP A 47 -11.18 20.73 5.97
CA ASP A 47 -12.26 21.61 6.40
C ASP A 47 -12.91 22.28 5.17
N LYS A 48 -14.11 21.85 4.81
CA LYS A 48 -14.85 22.36 3.64
C LYS A 48 -15.17 23.85 3.74
N SER A 49 -15.23 24.41 4.94
CA SER A 49 -15.43 25.85 5.14
C SER A 49 -14.24 26.70 4.69
N GLN A 50 -13.04 26.10 4.58
CA GLN A 50 -11.81 26.77 4.13
C GLN A 50 -11.53 26.57 2.63
N GLY A 51 -12.23 25.65 1.99
CA GLY A 51 -12.11 25.34 0.56
C GLY A 51 -12.60 23.94 0.26
N THR A 52 -13.15 23.74 -0.94
CA THR A 52 -13.69 22.44 -1.36
C THR A 52 -12.81 21.68 -2.33
N THR A 53 -11.65 22.21 -2.70
CA THR A 53 -10.67 21.50 -3.52
C THR A 53 -9.48 21.09 -2.65
N VAL A 54 -9.22 19.80 -2.59
CA VAL A 54 -8.11 19.21 -1.82
C VAL A 54 -7.07 18.66 -2.77
N HIS A 55 -5.84 19.15 -2.63
CA HIS A 55 -4.72 18.68 -3.41
C HIS A 55 -4.04 17.46 -2.76
N PHE A 56 -3.68 16.46 -3.57
CA PHE A 56 -2.90 15.30 -3.17
C PHE A 56 -1.68 15.12 -4.07
N GLU A 57 -0.51 15.13 -3.45
CA GLU A 57 0.73 14.78 -4.10
C GLU A 57 0.85 13.26 -4.24
N TYR A 58 1.34 12.80 -5.39
CA TYR A 58 1.70 11.42 -5.63
C TYR A 58 2.92 11.34 -6.54
N GLY A 59 3.55 10.17 -6.59
CA GLY A 59 4.70 9.88 -7.45
C GLY A 59 4.51 8.61 -8.26
N VAL A 60 5.40 8.40 -9.22
CA VAL A 60 5.54 7.15 -9.98
C VAL A 60 7.00 6.72 -9.98
N GLY A 61 7.28 5.41 -10.02
CA GLY A 61 8.66 4.89 -10.00
C GLY A 61 9.41 5.12 -11.31
N GLU A 62 8.68 5.10 -12.42
CA GLU A 62 9.16 5.33 -13.79
C GLU A 62 8.00 5.82 -14.66
N GLU A 63 8.27 6.23 -15.91
CA GLU A 63 7.24 6.66 -16.85
C GLU A 63 6.79 5.52 -17.76
N ASP A 64 5.50 5.48 -18.10
CA ASP A 64 4.97 4.55 -19.09
C ASP A 64 4.47 5.28 -20.33
N VAL A 65 5.43 5.65 -21.18
CA VAL A 65 5.20 6.42 -22.42
C VAL A 65 5.55 5.64 -23.69
N GLY A 66 5.80 4.33 -23.55
CA GLY A 66 6.17 3.47 -24.67
C GLY A 66 5.04 3.36 -25.71
N PRO A 67 5.37 2.98 -26.96
CA PRO A 67 4.34 2.70 -27.95
C PRO A 67 3.40 1.61 -27.42
N ARG A 68 2.11 1.75 -27.71
CA ARG A 68 1.12 0.72 -27.41
C ARG A 68 1.19 -0.42 -28.41
N THR A 69 0.91 -1.61 -27.95
CA THR A 69 0.76 -2.83 -28.72
C THR A 69 -0.71 -3.02 -29.11
N PRO A 70 -1.01 -3.85 -30.13
CA PRO A 70 -2.39 -4.03 -30.60
C PRO A 70 -3.35 -4.64 -29.58
N ASP A 71 -2.83 -5.28 -28.54
CA ASP A 71 -3.55 -5.90 -27.43
C ASP A 71 -3.84 -4.92 -26.27
N GLU A 72 -3.77 -3.60 -26.52
CA GLU A 72 -4.02 -2.57 -25.52
C GLU A 72 -5.20 -1.67 -25.86
N VAL A 73 -5.97 -1.26 -24.84
CA VAL A 73 -7.00 -0.23 -24.98
C VAL A 73 -6.39 1.17 -25.10
N ASP A 74 -7.08 2.08 -25.79
CA ASP A 74 -6.60 3.43 -26.10
C ASP A 74 -6.40 4.38 -24.91
N ASP A 75 -6.86 4.02 -23.71
CA ASP A 75 -6.63 4.78 -22.48
C ASP A 75 -5.84 3.97 -21.45
N SER A 76 -5.30 2.80 -21.81
CA SER A 76 -4.40 2.02 -20.93
C SER A 76 -3.15 2.82 -20.57
N ARG A 77 -2.47 2.36 -19.51
CA ARG A 77 -1.26 2.99 -18.94
C ARG A 77 -1.59 4.36 -18.38
N THR A 78 -2.69 4.41 -17.66
CA THR A 78 -3.19 5.62 -17.01
C THR A 78 -3.51 5.34 -15.56
N MET A 79 -3.67 6.42 -14.80
CA MET A 79 -3.98 6.39 -13.39
C MET A 79 -5.33 7.06 -13.12
N GLN A 80 -6.01 6.57 -12.09
CA GLN A 80 -7.25 7.11 -11.58
C GLN A 80 -7.25 7.08 -10.06
N PHE A 81 -7.96 8.00 -9.42
CA PHE A 81 -7.95 8.14 -7.97
C PHE A 81 -9.34 7.98 -7.38
N PHE A 82 -9.39 7.38 -6.20
CA PHE A 82 -10.63 6.99 -5.50
C PHE A 82 -10.50 7.21 -4.00
N ALA A 83 -11.61 7.61 -3.38
CA ALA A 83 -11.73 7.73 -1.93
C ALA A 83 -12.74 6.70 -1.41
N PHE A 84 -12.38 5.93 -0.39
CA PHE A 84 -13.24 4.90 0.21
C PHE A 84 -13.55 5.27 1.66
N GLY A 85 -14.84 5.37 2.02
CA GLY A 85 -15.32 5.73 3.36
C GLY A 85 -15.13 4.64 4.42
N LYS A 86 -14.69 3.44 4.01
CA LYS A 86 -14.36 2.33 4.91
C LYS A 86 -13.18 1.53 4.37
N GLN A 87 -12.49 0.85 5.28
CA GLN A 87 -11.51 -0.17 4.91
C GLN A 87 -12.16 -1.55 4.88
N ASP A 88 -11.60 -2.44 4.07
CA ASP A 88 -11.97 -3.84 4.01
C ASP A 88 -10.77 -4.70 4.46
N PHE A 89 -11.04 -5.77 5.21
CA PHE A 89 -9.98 -6.65 5.73
C PHE A 89 -9.18 -7.30 4.59
N ALA A 90 -9.82 -7.56 3.43
CA ALA A 90 -9.16 -8.11 2.26
C ALA A 90 -8.08 -7.16 1.69
N GLY A 91 -8.05 -5.90 2.15
CA GLY A 91 -6.98 -4.95 1.92
C GLY A 91 -7.11 -4.18 0.62
N LYS A 92 -7.34 -4.84 -0.51
CA LYS A 92 -7.45 -4.19 -1.83
C LYS A 92 -8.90 -4.16 -2.35
N PRO A 93 -9.36 -3.07 -3.00
CA PRO A 93 -10.63 -3.06 -3.72
C PRO A 93 -10.69 -4.12 -4.84
N PRO A 94 -11.88 -4.41 -5.39
CA PRO A 94 -12.00 -5.29 -6.54
C PRO A 94 -11.16 -4.82 -7.72
N ARG A 95 -10.62 -5.78 -8.48
CA ARG A 95 -9.59 -5.50 -9.49
C ARG A 95 -10.09 -4.67 -10.67
N TRP A 96 -11.37 -4.76 -11.01
CA TRP A 96 -11.98 -4.01 -12.10
C TRP A 96 -12.86 -2.91 -11.53
N ILE A 97 -12.97 -1.79 -12.25
CA ILE A 97 -13.86 -0.70 -11.88
C ILE A 97 -15.28 -1.00 -12.35
N SER A 98 -15.47 -1.28 -13.64
CA SER A 98 -16.79 -1.45 -14.28
C SER A 98 -16.82 -2.59 -15.28
N GLN A 99 -18.03 -3.01 -15.68
CA GLN A 99 -18.23 -3.95 -16.78
C GLN A 99 -17.76 -3.36 -18.12
N ASP A 100 -17.97 -2.07 -18.35
CA ASP A 100 -17.54 -1.41 -19.59
C ASP A 100 -16.02 -1.47 -19.77
N ASP A 101 -15.25 -1.33 -18.69
CA ASP A 101 -13.80 -1.48 -18.71
C ASP A 101 -13.39 -2.92 -19.10
N ILE A 102 -14.11 -3.92 -18.59
CA ILE A 102 -13.87 -5.33 -18.94
C ILE A 102 -14.17 -5.59 -20.41
N ASP A 103 -15.33 -5.14 -20.89
CA ASP A 103 -15.78 -5.39 -22.26
C ASP A 103 -14.84 -4.73 -23.28
N ARG A 104 -14.39 -3.50 -22.99
CA ARG A 104 -13.40 -2.78 -23.80
C ARG A 104 -12.06 -3.51 -23.84
N ALA A 105 -11.60 -4.02 -22.69
CA ALA A 105 -10.34 -4.74 -22.62
C ALA A 105 -10.42 -6.11 -23.32
N ALA A 106 -11.51 -6.87 -23.12
CA ALA A 106 -11.74 -8.16 -23.77
C ALA A 106 -11.85 -8.06 -25.30
N ALA A 107 -12.22 -6.90 -25.83
CA ALA A 107 -12.31 -6.67 -27.26
C ALA A 107 -10.94 -6.61 -27.97
N VAL A 108 -9.87 -6.28 -27.24
CA VAL A 108 -8.51 -6.10 -27.80
C VAL A 108 -7.50 -7.09 -27.22
N ASP A 109 -7.67 -7.51 -25.97
CA ASP A 109 -6.79 -8.43 -25.27
C ASP A 109 -7.47 -9.80 -25.06
N PRO A 110 -7.06 -10.86 -25.77
CA PRO A 110 -7.65 -12.19 -25.64
C PRO A 110 -7.44 -12.83 -24.26
N MET A 111 -6.61 -12.26 -23.40
CA MET A 111 -6.45 -12.73 -22.02
C MET A 111 -7.53 -12.25 -21.08
N VAL A 112 -8.22 -11.16 -21.42
CA VAL A 112 -9.34 -10.68 -20.64
C VAL A 112 -10.56 -11.51 -21.01
N VAL A 113 -10.74 -12.62 -20.28
CA VAL A 113 -11.88 -13.51 -20.45
C VAL A 113 -13.05 -12.95 -19.64
N ALA A 114 -13.86 -12.09 -20.24
CA ALA A 114 -14.99 -11.42 -19.58
C ALA A 114 -15.93 -12.39 -18.84
N SER A 115 -16.17 -13.57 -19.39
CA SER A 115 -17.03 -14.61 -18.77
C SER A 115 -16.44 -15.25 -17.51
N ALA A 116 -15.15 -15.04 -17.23
CA ALA A 116 -14.46 -15.55 -16.05
C ALA A 116 -14.31 -14.50 -14.93
N ILE A 117 -14.78 -13.27 -15.16
CA ILE A 117 -14.75 -12.18 -14.19
C ILE A 117 -16.11 -12.13 -13.50
N GLU A 118 -16.13 -12.27 -12.18
CA GLU A 118 -17.37 -12.32 -11.41
C GLU A 118 -17.77 -10.93 -10.92
N PRO A 119 -19.06 -10.68 -10.61
CA PRO A 119 -19.51 -9.38 -10.10
C PRO A 119 -18.79 -8.92 -8.81
N VAL A 120 -18.25 -9.84 -8.02
CA VAL A 120 -17.46 -9.52 -6.81
C VAL A 120 -16.10 -8.89 -7.15
N ASP A 121 -15.58 -9.12 -8.36
CA ASP A 121 -14.31 -8.60 -8.87
C ASP A 121 -14.42 -7.20 -9.49
N ILE A 122 -15.63 -6.64 -9.54
CA ILE A 122 -15.96 -5.36 -10.16
C ILE A 122 -16.45 -4.38 -9.09
N LEU A 123 -15.81 -3.21 -8.98
CA LEU A 123 -16.12 -2.20 -7.96
C LEU A 123 -17.57 -1.71 -8.02
N THR A 124 -18.16 -1.57 -9.22
CA THR A 124 -19.54 -1.09 -9.36
C THR A 124 -20.61 -2.14 -9.06
N THR A 125 -20.26 -3.43 -8.95
CA THR A 125 -21.24 -4.51 -8.69
C THR A 125 -20.92 -5.34 -7.44
N THR A 126 -19.76 -5.14 -6.82
CA THR A 126 -19.38 -5.83 -5.60
C THR A 126 -20.31 -5.46 -4.45
N SER A 127 -20.54 -6.39 -3.52
CA SER A 127 -21.19 -6.09 -2.25
C SER A 127 -20.22 -5.57 -1.17
N ARG A 128 -18.91 -5.64 -1.42
CA ARG A 128 -17.86 -5.20 -0.48
C ARG A 128 -17.90 -3.69 -0.28
N PHE A 129 -18.17 -2.95 -1.35
CA PHE A 129 -18.31 -1.50 -1.38
C PHE A 129 -19.57 -1.13 -2.14
N THR A 130 -20.52 -0.55 -1.44
CA THR A 130 -21.80 -0.09 -1.97
C THR A 130 -21.75 1.40 -2.31
N GLY A 131 -22.74 1.92 -3.04
CA GLY A 131 -22.66 3.22 -3.72
C GLY A 131 -22.14 4.41 -2.88
N ASP A 132 -22.45 4.46 -1.58
CA ASP A 132 -22.00 5.55 -0.71
C ASP A 132 -20.63 5.27 -0.03
N ASP A 133 -20.11 4.05 -0.11
CA ASP A 133 -18.85 3.64 0.52
C ASP A 133 -17.61 4.13 -0.23
N TRP A 134 -17.76 4.63 -1.46
CA TRP A 134 -16.64 5.11 -2.26
C TRP A 134 -17.02 6.22 -3.23
N ARG A 135 -16.02 6.99 -3.64
CA ARG A 135 -16.16 8.12 -4.56
C ARG A 135 -15.00 8.13 -5.56
N ARG A 136 -15.29 8.58 -6.77
CA ARG A 136 -14.25 8.94 -7.74
C ARG A 136 -13.66 10.28 -7.35
N VAL A 137 -12.33 10.33 -7.29
CA VAL A 137 -11.59 11.60 -7.22
C VAL A 137 -11.36 12.11 -8.64
N THR A 138 -11.10 11.19 -9.57
CA THR A 138 -10.97 11.47 -11.01
C THR A 138 -11.99 10.64 -11.78
N ALA A 139 -12.69 11.26 -12.73
CA ALA A 139 -13.66 10.57 -13.60
C ALA A 139 -12.99 9.51 -14.51
N ASP A 140 -13.77 8.55 -15.03
CA ASP A 140 -13.24 7.45 -15.87
C ASP A 140 -12.64 7.93 -17.19
N ASP A 141 -13.19 9.00 -17.76
CA ASP A 141 -12.69 9.65 -18.97
C ASP A 141 -11.58 10.67 -18.69
N ALA A 142 -11.28 10.91 -17.42
CA ALA A 142 -10.24 11.84 -16.96
C ALA A 142 -9.01 11.11 -16.40
N ARG A 143 -8.84 9.81 -16.70
CA ARG A 143 -7.63 9.06 -16.35
C ARG A 143 -6.39 9.76 -16.87
N VAL A 144 -5.35 9.82 -16.06
CA VAL A 144 -4.16 10.63 -16.33
C VAL A 144 -2.97 9.75 -16.73
N PRO A 145 -2.08 10.20 -17.63
CA PRO A 145 -0.95 9.38 -18.08
C PRO A 145 0.10 9.16 -16.98
N ILE A 146 0.77 8.00 -17.02
CA ILE A 146 1.85 7.64 -16.09
C ILE A 146 3.15 8.36 -16.52
N THR A 147 3.30 9.61 -16.07
CA THR A 147 4.50 10.42 -16.35
C THR A 147 4.94 11.18 -15.10
N PHE A 148 6.22 11.54 -15.01
CA PHE A 148 6.70 12.36 -13.91
C PHE A 148 6.08 13.76 -13.93
N ALA A 149 5.83 14.31 -15.13
CA ALA A 149 5.19 15.61 -15.28
C ALA A 149 3.76 15.61 -14.72
N GLN A 150 2.99 14.58 -15.03
CA GLN A 150 1.63 14.43 -14.50
C GLN A 150 1.62 14.15 -13.00
N ALA A 151 2.55 13.33 -12.50
CA ALA A 151 2.69 13.08 -11.06
C ALA A 151 3.06 14.36 -10.29
N ALA A 152 3.95 15.19 -10.84
CA ALA A 152 4.32 16.48 -10.26
C ALA A 152 3.16 17.49 -10.21
N MET A 153 2.12 17.31 -11.02
CA MET A 153 0.89 18.10 -10.93
C MET A 153 -0.05 17.64 -9.82
N GLY A 154 0.17 16.45 -9.23
CA GLY A 154 -0.72 15.84 -8.25
C GLY A 154 -2.13 15.57 -8.78
N VAL A 155 -3.07 15.38 -7.86
CA VAL A 155 -4.50 15.24 -8.16
C VAL A 155 -5.32 16.10 -7.22
N ASP A 156 -6.32 16.78 -7.78
CA ASP A 156 -7.27 17.58 -7.02
C ASP A 156 -8.57 16.79 -6.83
N TRP A 157 -9.09 16.82 -5.60
CA TRP A 157 -10.39 16.25 -5.25
C TRP A 157 -11.36 17.35 -4.86
N ASP A 158 -12.48 17.44 -5.57
CA ASP A 158 -13.62 18.26 -5.15
C ASP A 158 -14.42 17.53 -4.07
N VAL A 159 -14.42 18.10 -2.86
CA VAL A 159 -15.11 17.58 -1.68
C VAL A 159 -16.42 18.30 -1.37
N THR A 160 -16.93 19.15 -2.27
CA THR A 160 -18.17 19.93 -2.05
C THR A 160 -19.32 19.03 -1.61
N ASP A 161 -19.57 17.94 -2.36
CA ASP A 161 -20.65 16.99 -2.12
C ASP A 161 -20.19 15.70 -1.40
N VAL A 162 -19.02 15.76 -0.76
CA VAL A 162 -18.48 14.65 0.04
C VAL A 162 -19.01 14.78 1.47
N PRO A 163 -19.70 13.73 2.00
CA PRO A 163 -20.16 13.73 3.37
C PRO A 163 -18.99 13.80 4.37
N PRO A 164 -19.17 14.42 5.54
CA PRO A 164 -18.20 14.33 6.62
C PRO A 164 -17.90 12.86 6.98
N GLY A 165 -16.63 12.56 7.22
CA GLY A 165 -16.21 11.19 7.52
C GLY A 165 -14.74 10.92 7.22
N THR A 166 -14.33 9.69 7.49
CA THR A 166 -12.97 9.21 7.25
C THR A 166 -12.89 8.47 5.92
N TYR A 167 -11.94 8.85 5.08
CA TYR A 167 -11.73 8.27 3.75
C TYR A 167 -10.30 7.75 3.60
N VAL A 168 -10.16 6.63 2.88
CA VAL A 168 -8.88 6.09 2.44
C VAL A 168 -8.73 6.36 0.96
N MET A 169 -7.65 7.06 0.60
CA MET A 169 -7.33 7.38 -0.79
C MET A 169 -6.61 6.21 -1.45
N TRP A 170 -6.96 5.92 -2.69
CA TRP A 170 -6.36 4.89 -3.51
C TRP A 170 -6.01 5.44 -4.89
N GLY A 171 -4.81 5.10 -5.36
CA GLY A 171 -4.45 5.19 -6.77
C GLY A 171 -4.76 3.86 -7.46
N TYR A 172 -5.36 3.93 -8.63
CA TYR A 172 -5.66 2.81 -9.51
C TYR A 172 -4.85 2.94 -10.79
N THR A 173 -4.04 1.94 -11.10
CA THR A 173 -3.31 1.83 -12.36
C THR A 173 -4.17 1.04 -13.33
N TRP A 174 -4.65 1.70 -14.38
CA TRP A 174 -5.43 1.12 -15.45
C TRP A 174 -4.51 0.51 -16.51
N GLU A 175 -4.35 -0.81 -16.40
CA GLU A 175 -3.56 -1.63 -17.32
C GLU A 175 -4.25 -3.00 -17.38
N PRO A 176 -5.17 -3.21 -18.34
CA PRO A 176 -5.93 -4.46 -18.42
C PRO A 176 -5.03 -5.70 -18.37
N VAL A 177 -5.53 -6.78 -17.75
CA VAL A 177 -4.76 -7.96 -17.29
C VAL A 177 -3.85 -7.73 -16.07
N ASN A 178 -3.53 -6.49 -15.72
CA ASN A 178 -2.61 -6.19 -14.62
C ASN A 178 -3.06 -5.07 -13.67
N ASN A 179 -4.29 -4.57 -13.79
CA ASN A 179 -4.87 -3.51 -12.95
C ASN A 179 -4.43 -3.61 -11.48
N GLU A 180 -3.95 -2.48 -10.95
CA GLU A 180 -3.35 -2.44 -9.62
C GLU A 180 -3.88 -1.28 -8.78
N TRP A 181 -4.14 -1.57 -7.52
CA TRP A 181 -4.53 -0.61 -6.49
C TRP A 181 -3.36 -0.32 -5.54
N SER A 182 -3.12 0.96 -5.28
CA SER A 182 -2.07 1.46 -4.39
C SER A 182 -2.67 2.43 -3.35
N ALA A 183 -2.77 1.98 -2.11
CA ALA A 183 -3.31 2.77 -1.01
C ALA A 183 -2.38 3.94 -0.65
N ARG A 184 -2.96 5.12 -0.43
CA ARG A 184 -2.30 6.19 0.31
C ARG A 184 -2.22 5.76 1.77
N PRO A 185 -1.03 5.80 2.40
CA PRO A 185 -0.90 5.58 3.83
C PRO A 185 -1.79 6.55 4.62
N GLY A 186 -2.37 6.07 5.72
CA GLY A 186 -3.15 6.91 6.61
C GLY A 186 -4.60 7.13 6.18
N PHE A 187 -5.18 8.27 6.57
CA PHE A 187 -6.55 8.66 6.25
C PHE A 187 -6.68 10.14 5.87
N VAL A 188 -7.77 10.44 5.16
CA VAL A 188 -8.26 11.79 4.90
C VAL A 188 -9.59 11.94 5.64
N LYS A 189 -9.68 12.88 6.57
CA LYS A 189 -10.93 13.16 7.29
C LYS A 189 -11.56 14.42 6.70
N VAL A 190 -12.76 14.29 6.15
CA VAL A 190 -13.54 15.43 5.64
C VAL A 190 -14.48 15.91 6.74
N ILE A 191 -14.50 17.22 7.00
CA ILE A 191 -15.41 17.88 7.93
C ILE A 191 -16.08 19.07 7.23
N ASP A 192 -17.30 19.41 7.62
CA ASP A 192 -17.99 20.58 7.06
C ASP A 192 -17.39 21.90 7.60
N ASP A 193 -17.14 21.96 8.90
CA ASP A 193 -16.40 23.04 9.58
C ASP A 193 -15.72 22.55 10.86
N ALA A 194 -14.69 23.26 11.34
CA ALA A 194 -13.95 22.92 12.55
C ALA A 194 -14.82 22.77 13.82
N GLY A 195 -15.94 23.51 13.93
CA GLY A 195 -16.88 23.41 15.04
C GLY A 195 -17.75 22.14 15.00
N GLN A 196 -17.80 21.46 13.85
CA GLN A 196 -18.55 20.24 13.60
C GLN A 196 -17.66 19.02 13.38
N ALA A 197 -16.35 19.11 13.66
CA ALA A 197 -15.40 18.03 13.43
C ALA A 197 -15.77 16.70 14.12
N ALA A 198 -16.47 16.76 15.26
CA ALA A 198 -16.98 15.58 15.96
C ALA A 198 -18.04 14.81 15.17
N ALA A 199 -18.82 15.47 14.31
CA ALA A 199 -19.86 14.83 13.50
C ALA A 199 -19.29 13.91 12.41
N ALA A 200 -18.02 14.09 12.03
CA ALA A 200 -17.32 13.20 11.11
C ALA A 200 -16.83 11.89 11.78
N GLY A 201 -17.05 11.73 13.09
CA GLY A 201 -16.64 10.55 13.85
C GLY A 201 -15.12 10.44 14.07
N PRO A 202 -14.66 9.39 14.76
CA PRO A 202 -13.25 9.15 14.98
C PRO A 202 -12.56 8.61 13.72
N SER A 203 -11.24 8.74 13.66
CA SER A 203 -10.39 8.20 12.58
C SER A 203 -9.16 7.54 13.17
N VAL A 204 -8.74 6.41 12.61
CA VAL A 204 -7.46 5.77 12.95
C VAL A 204 -6.86 5.16 11.69
N ALA A 205 -5.54 5.13 11.60
CA ALA A 205 -4.82 4.35 10.60
C ALA A 205 -3.66 3.60 11.26
N LEU A 206 -3.49 2.35 10.87
CA LEU A 206 -2.32 1.54 11.18
C LEU A 206 -1.35 1.61 10.00
N LEU A 207 -0.07 1.79 10.29
CA LEU A 207 1.03 1.88 9.32
C LEU A 207 2.05 0.76 9.51
N ALA A 208 1.70 -0.31 10.23
CA ALA A 208 2.60 -1.44 10.45
C ALA A 208 3.04 -2.08 9.12
N ASP A 209 4.36 -2.21 8.97
CA ASP A 209 4.98 -2.93 7.87
C ASP A 209 4.90 -4.45 8.08
N GLU A 210 5.32 -5.18 7.06
CA GLU A 210 5.55 -6.61 7.18
C GLU A 210 6.68 -6.85 8.18
N ALA A 211 6.40 -7.69 9.19
CA ALA A 211 7.31 -7.94 10.29
C ALA A 211 7.26 -9.40 10.71
N ILE A 212 8.38 -9.85 11.30
CA ILE A 212 8.45 -11.09 12.07
C ILE A 212 8.60 -10.69 13.53
N VAL A 213 7.71 -11.18 14.38
CA VAL A 213 7.69 -10.86 15.82
C VAL A 213 7.72 -12.15 16.64
N ASP A 214 8.28 -12.07 17.85
CA ASP A 214 8.29 -13.19 18.78
C ASP A 214 7.13 -13.05 19.78
N VAL A 215 6.57 -14.19 20.20
CA VAL A 215 5.52 -14.23 21.24
C VAL A 215 5.99 -13.50 22.51
N GLY A 216 5.09 -12.71 23.11
CA GLY A 216 5.34 -11.99 24.36
C GLY A 216 6.25 -10.78 24.25
N MET A 217 6.89 -10.54 23.10
CA MET A 217 7.73 -9.37 22.88
C MET A 217 6.91 -8.21 22.30
N PRO A 218 7.06 -6.97 22.85
CA PRO A 218 6.37 -5.81 22.31
C PRO A 218 6.93 -5.44 20.94
N HIS A 219 6.03 -5.24 19.97
CA HIS A 219 6.35 -4.74 18.64
C HIS A 219 5.59 -3.44 18.37
N PRO A 220 6.26 -2.32 18.07
CA PRO A 220 5.59 -1.05 17.85
C PRO A 220 4.75 -1.09 16.58
N VAL A 221 3.51 -0.63 16.68
CA VAL A 221 2.57 -0.50 15.56
C VAL A 221 2.38 0.99 15.29
N PRO A 222 3.14 1.58 14.34
CA PRO A 222 3.01 2.99 14.02
C PRO A 222 1.65 3.30 13.40
N GLY A 223 1.20 4.53 13.54
CA GLY A 223 -0.07 4.97 12.98
C GLY A 223 -0.40 6.41 13.32
N CYS A 224 -1.64 6.79 13.08
CA CYS A 224 -2.19 8.07 13.53
C CYS A 224 -3.66 7.92 13.86
N VAL A 225 -4.15 8.84 14.67
CA VAL A 225 -5.52 8.83 15.19
C VAL A 225 -6.02 10.27 15.32
N ASP A 226 -7.27 10.51 14.94
CA ASP A 226 -7.99 11.76 15.18
C ASP A 226 -9.29 11.42 15.92
N VAL A 227 -9.35 11.80 17.19
CA VAL A 227 -10.41 11.41 18.12
C VAL A 227 -10.76 12.57 19.06
N ALA A 228 -11.98 12.53 19.60
CA ALA A 228 -12.38 13.44 20.67
C ALA A 228 -11.71 13.04 22.01
N ALA A 229 -11.75 13.95 22.99
CA ALA A 229 -11.30 13.62 24.34
C ALA A 229 -12.22 12.54 24.95
N GLY A 230 -11.62 11.52 25.56
CA GLY A 230 -12.34 10.40 26.18
C GLY A 230 -12.63 9.22 25.25
N SER A 231 -12.17 9.27 23.99
CA SER A 231 -12.23 8.13 23.08
C SER A 231 -11.33 6.98 23.52
N THR A 232 -11.67 5.77 23.09
CA THR A 232 -10.92 4.55 23.38
C THR A 232 -10.46 3.86 22.09
N LEU A 233 -9.42 3.04 22.21
CA LEU A 233 -8.88 2.21 21.15
C LEU A 233 -8.86 0.74 21.59
N THR A 234 -9.35 -0.11 20.71
CA THR A 234 -9.25 -1.57 20.81
C THR A 234 -8.36 -2.08 19.69
N LEU A 235 -7.29 -2.81 20.05
CA LEU A 235 -6.42 -3.49 19.09
C LEU A 235 -6.74 -4.98 19.09
N GLN A 236 -6.94 -5.53 17.91
CA GLN A 236 -7.25 -6.93 17.69
C GLN A 236 -6.29 -7.54 16.67
N TRP A 237 -6.14 -8.86 16.73
CA TRP A 237 -5.41 -9.65 15.76
C TRP A 237 -6.31 -10.75 15.21
N GLY A 238 -5.99 -11.26 14.02
CA GLY A 238 -6.68 -12.39 13.43
C GLY A 238 -5.75 -13.21 12.54
N GLU A 239 -5.85 -14.53 12.60
CA GLU A 239 -5.09 -15.46 11.77
C GLU A 239 -5.58 -15.42 10.32
N LEU A 240 -4.66 -15.14 9.38
CA LEU A 240 -4.99 -15.17 7.96
C LEU A 240 -4.94 -16.59 7.42
N VAL A 241 -6.10 -17.13 7.07
CA VAL A 241 -6.26 -18.41 6.37
C VAL A 241 -6.95 -18.15 5.03
N GLY A 242 -6.15 -17.96 3.98
CA GLY A 242 -6.66 -17.62 2.65
C GLY A 242 -7.27 -16.21 2.59
N SER A 243 -8.45 -16.08 1.98
CA SER A 243 -9.14 -14.81 1.73
C SER A 243 -10.36 -14.57 2.63
N LEU A 244 -10.59 -15.41 3.64
CA LEU A 244 -11.72 -15.27 4.55
C LEU A 244 -11.40 -14.25 5.65
N GLU A 245 -12.41 -13.51 6.09
CA GLU A 245 -12.25 -12.61 7.23
C GLU A 245 -11.88 -13.44 8.46
N PRO A 246 -10.79 -13.10 9.17
CA PRO A 246 -10.36 -13.87 10.31
C PRO A 246 -11.33 -13.70 11.47
N GLN A 247 -11.30 -14.66 12.39
CA GLN A 247 -11.87 -14.42 13.72
C GLN A 247 -10.93 -13.47 14.47
N TRP A 248 -11.49 -12.37 14.97
CA TRP A 248 -10.73 -11.32 15.62
C TRP A 248 -10.65 -11.55 17.13
N GLU A 249 -9.43 -11.55 17.66
CA GLU A 249 -9.13 -11.69 19.07
C GLU A 249 -8.53 -10.38 19.61
N THR A 250 -8.96 -9.96 20.80
CA THR A 250 -8.53 -8.70 21.41
C THR A 250 -7.17 -8.82 22.09
N VAL A 251 -6.29 -7.86 21.82
CA VAL A 251 -4.98 -7.68 22.49
C VAL A 251 -5.05 -6.51 23.47
N ILE A 252 -5.61 -5.40 23.01
CA ILE A 252 -5.81 -4.17 23.79
C ILE A 252 -7.31 -3.91 23.80
N ASP A 253 -7.90 -3.77 24.99
CA ASP A 253 -9.34 -3.59 25.15
C ASP A 253 -9.65 -2.18 25.66
N ALA A 254 -10.25 -1.36 24.80
CA ALA A 254 -10.78 -0.03 25.12
C ALA A 254 -9.83 0.89 25.92
N GLU A 255 -8.54 0.93 25.55
CA GLU A 255 -7.57 1.83 26.19
C GLU A 255 -7.82 3.29 25.79
N PRO A 256 -7.70 4.27 26.70
CA PRO A 256 -7.84 5.68 26.35
C PRO A 256 -6.83 6.10 25.27
N VAL A 257 -7.31 6.82 24.26
CA VAL A 257 -6.48 7.31 23.15
C VAL A 257 -6.68 8.81 22.96
N SER A 258 -5.64 9.51 22.51
CA SER A 258 -5.66 10.94 22.20
C SER A 258 -5.25 11.16 20.74
N ALA A 259 -5.76 12.21 20.12
CA ALA A 259 -5.42 12.55 18.74
C ALA A 259 -3.91 12.79 18.57
N GLY A 260 -3.36 12.35 17.43
CA GLY A 260 -1.95 12.49 17.09
C GLY A 260 -1.33 11.23 16.50
N GLU A 261 -0.03 11.08 16.70
CA GLU A 261 0.71 9.87 16.34
C GLU A 261 0.27 8.71 17.25
N LEU A 262 0.02 7.55 16.64
CA LEU A 262 -0.34 6.34 17.36
C LEU A 262 0.94 5.64 17.80
N ALA A 263 1.07 5.43 19.11
CA ALA A 263 2.15 4.68 19.72
C ALA A 263 1.54 3.53 20.56
N ILE A 264 1.20 2.43 19.89
CA ILE A 264 0.73 1.20 20.55
C ILE A 264 1.69 0.06 20.23
N ASP A 265 1.87 -0.83 21.21
CA ASP A 265 2.65 -2.04 21.03
C ASP A 265 1.71 -3.24 20.81
N PHE A 266 1.98 -4.01 19.77
CA PHE A 266 1.42 -5.35 19.62
C PHE A 266 2.30 -6.34 20.37
N VAL A 267 1.76 -6.93 21.44
CA VAL A 267 2.37 -8.08 22.12
C VAL A 267 1.69 -9.34 21.62
N ALA A 268 2.38 -10.10 20.78
CA ALA A 268 1.81 -11.29 20.17
C ALA A 268 1.46 -12.35 21.24
N PRO A 269 0.19 -12.80 21.34
CA PRO A 269 -0.18 -13.81 22.33
C PRO A 269 0.32 -15.20 21.91
N ALA A 270 0.45 -16.12 22.87
CA ALA A 270 0.88 -17.50 22.58
C ALA A 270 -0.03 -18.22 21.57
N ALA A 271 -1.32 -17.87 21.50
CA ALA A 271 -2.27 -18.41 20.52
C ALA A 271 -1.95 -17.99 19.06
N ALA A 272 -1.15 -16.93 18.88
CA ALA A 272 -0.68 -16.48 17.58
C ALA A 272 0.60 -17.22 17.11
N ALA A 273 1.24 -18.01 17.97
CA ALA A 273 2.49 -18.69 17.70
C ALA A 273 2.44 -19.54 16.41
N GLY A 274 3.39 -19.30 15.49
CA GLY A 274 3.50 -19.99 14.21
C GLY A 274 2.52 -19.53 13.13
N LYS A 275 1.77 -18.44 13.36
CA LYS A 275 0.74 -17.94 12.45
C LYS A 275 1.18 -16.67 11.72
N THR A 276 0.57 -16.43 10.57
CA THR A 276 0.56 -15.11 9.92
C THR A 276 -0.73 -14.41 10.32
N VAL A 277 -0.60 -13.22 10.93
CA VAL A 277 -1.73 -12.49 11.50
C VAL A 277 -1.90 -11.14 10.82
N LYS A 278 -3.12 -10.61 10.89
CA LYS A 278 -3.45 -9.24 10.53
C LYS A 278 -3.91 -8.49 11.78
N LEU A 279 -3.61 -7.19 11.83
CA LEU A 279 -4.08 -6.31 12.90
C LEU A 279 -5.31 -5.53 12.47
N ARG A 280 -6.19 -5.26 13.44
CA ARG A 280 -7.37 -4.40 13.32
C ARG A 280 -7.42 -3.46 14.52
N ALA A 281 -7.53 -2.17 14.27
CA ALA A 281 -7.79 -1.16 15.30
C ALA A 281 -9.22 -0.66 15.17
N ILE A 282 -9.88 -0.50 16.31
CA ILE A 282 -11.22 0.06 16.44
C ILE A 282 -11.10 1.25 17.37
N VAL A 283 -11.56 2.42 16.94
CA VAL A 283 -11.69 3.60 17.81
C VAL A 283 -13.15 3.90 18.04
N ASP A 284 -13.50 4.18 19.30
CA ASP A 284 -14.84 4.54 19.75
C ASP A 284 -14.78 5.91 20.42
N ASP A 285 -15.65 6.84 20.02
CA ASP A 285 -15.66 8.18 20.56
C ASP A 285 -16.51 8.37 21.83
N GLY A 286 -17.19 7.31 22.28
CA GLY A 286 -18.13 7.32 23.41
C GLY A 286 -19.47 8.00 23.10
N ALA A 287 -19.62 8.61 21.91
CA ALA A 287 -20.84 9.23 21.42
C ALA A 287 -21.62 8.33 20.45
N GLY A 288 -21.16 7.08 20.26
CA GLY A 288 -21.77 6.07 19.41
C GLY A 288 -21.20 6.02 18.00
N HIS A 289 -20.13 6.75 17.69
CA HIS A 289 -19.40 6.61 16.43
C HIS A 289 -18.18 5.72 16.63
N THR A 290 -17.97 4.82 15.67
CA THR A 290 -16.79 3.96 15.63
C THR A 290 -16.14 4.01 14.26
N TYR A 291 -14.83 3.79 14.22
CA TYR A 291 -14.09 3.60 12.98
C TYR A 291 -13.15 2.40 13.10
N VAL A 292 -13.07 1.63 12.03
CA VAL A 292 -12.27 0.41 11.94
C VAL A 292 -11.19 0.59 10.89
N ALA A 293 -9.93 0.35 11.28
CA ALA A 293 -8.80 0.30 10.38
C ALA A 293 -8.08 -1.04 10.49
N TYR A 294 -7.46 -1.47 9.39
CA TYR A 294 -6.67 -2.68 9.30
C TYR A 294 -5.22 -2.36 9.03
N GLY A 295 -4.31 -3.20 9.54
CA GLY A 295 -2.90 -3.14 9.17
C GLY A 295 -2.72 -3.35 7.66
N PRO A 296 -1.85 -2.57 6.98
CA PRO A 296 -1.69 -2.67 5.54
C PRO A 296 -0.92 -3.95 5.15
N ARG A 297 -0.14 -4.51 6.08
CA ARG A 297 0.67 -5.71 5.92
C ARG A 297 0.36 -6.74 7.00
N THR A 298 0.91 -7.93 6.81
CA THR A 298 0.76 -9.07 7.71
C THR A 298 1.97 -9.20 8.61
N ILE A 299 1.78 -9.79 9.78
CA ILE A 299 2.84 -10.04 10.75
C ILE A 299 2.99 -11.56 10.91
N ALA A 300 4.19 -12.09 10.70
CA ALA A 300 4.50 -13.48 11.04
C ALA A 300 4.91 -13.56 12.51
N VAL A 301 4.33 -14.52 13.24
CA VAL A 301 4.58 -14.70 14.68
C VAL A 301 5.39 -15.97 14.91
N ASN A 302 6.60 -15.82 15.43
CA ASN A 302 7.44 -16.96 15.79
C ASN A 302 6.95 -17.59 17.10
N PRO A 303 6.84 -18.93 17.18
CA PRO A 303 6.70 -19.62 18.45
C PRO A 303 7.97 -19.41 19.27
N ASP A 304 7.89 -18.52 20.26
CA ASP A 304 8.85 -18.19 21.31
C ASP A 304 10.37 -18.43 21.05
N ALA A 305 11.17 -17.37 21.16
CA ALA A 305 12.63 -17.44 21.24
C ALA A 305 13.15 -17.76 22.67
N GLY A 306 12.26 -17.93 23.66
CA GLY A 306 12.60 -18.11 25.07
C GLY A 306 12.73 -19.57 25.51
N GLY A 307 13.93 -20.15 25.46
CA GLY A 307 14.16 -21.46 26.10
C GLY A 307 15.51 -22.17 25.99
N ASP A 308 16.64 -21.50 25.75
CA ASP A 308 17.98 -22.10 26.00
C ASP A 308 18.88 -21.11 26.76
N ALA A 309 18.41 -20.74 27.96
CA ALA A 309 19.23 -20.11 28.99
C ALA A 309 18.94 -20.79 30.33
N GLY A 310 19.61 -21.92 30.60
CA GLY A 310 19.58 -22.56 31.91
C GLY A 310 19.47 -24.08 31.89
N GLY A 311 20.46 -24.76 31.32
CA GLY A 311 20.71 -26.18 31.53
C GLY A 311 22.07 -26.40 32.19
N GLU A 312 22.31 -25.81 33.35
CA GLU A 312 23.36 -26.31 34.25
C GLU A 312 22.92 -27.67 34.81
N ALA A 313 23.49 -28.73 34.25
CA ALA A 313 23.80 -29.98 34.92
C ALA A 313 25.26 -30.26 34.54
N GLY A 314 26.24 -30.28 35.43
CA GLY A 314 26.26 -30.91 36.73
C GLY A 314 27.32 -32.00 36.66
N ASP A 315 28.54 -31.62 37.07
CA ASP A 315 29.68 -32.38 37.59
C ASP A 315 30.22 -33.68 36.94
N ASP A 316 31.57 -33.72 36.95
CA ASP A 316 32.49 -34.88 36.91
C ASP A 316 32.61 -35.67 35.58
N ASP A 317 33.76 -35.96 34.99
CA ASP A 317 35.11 -36.20 35.49
C ASP A 317 36.17 -36.04 34.37
N GLY A 318 37.39 -35.62 34.73
CA GLY A 318 38.58 -36.25 34.14
C GLY A 318 39.43 -35.48 33.12
N GLY A 319 40.24 -34.57 33.63
CA GLY A 319 41.70 -34.67 33.41
C GLY A 319 42.31 -33.93 32.23
N GLY A 320 43.28 -33.06 32.55
CA GLY A 320 44.42 -32.86 31.65
C GLY A 320 45.01 -31.47 31.55
N GLY A 321 45.50 -30.93 32.67
CA GLY A 321 46.81 -30.26 32.70
C GLY A 321 46.97 -28.88 32.05
N GLY A 322 47.35 -27.91 32.88
CA GLY A 322 48.45 -27.04 32.49
C GLY A 322 48.30 -25.56 32.80
N CYS A 323 48.96 -25.16 33.88
CA CYS A 323 49.55 -23.84 34.13
C CYS A 323 48.61 -22.68 34.53
N ALA A 324 48.52 -22.57 35.86
CA ALA A 324 48.31 -21.33 36.57
C ALA A 324 49.34 -20.25 36.20
N CYS A 325 48.87 -19.01 36.05
CA CYS A 325 49.47 -17.84 36.69
C CYS A 325 48.35 -16.87 37.06
N ALA A 326 48.15 -16.68 38.36
CA ALA A 326 47.54 -15.49 38.96
C ALA A 326 48.19 -14.23 38.37
N GLY A 327 47.51 -13.11 38.10
CA GLY A 327 46.37 -12.51 38.77
C GLY A 327 46.83 -11.16 39.30
N VAL A 328 46.25 -10.04 38.83
CA VAL A 328 46.20 -8.76 39.56
C VAL A 328 44.98 -7.97 39.08
N ARG A 329 44.09 -7.65 40.02
CA ARG A 329 43.05 -6.61 39.92
C ARG A 329 43.70 -5.23 39.93
N ALA A 330 43.21 -4.30 39.12
CA ALA A 330 43.22 -2.88 39.49
C ALA A 330 42.06 -2.11 38.83
N SER A 331 41.26 -1.52 39.70
CA SER A 331 40.19 -0.55 39.50
C SER A 331 40.68 0.82 39.00
N GLY A 332 39.84 1.51 38.21
CA GLY A 332 39.67 2.96 38.36
C GLY A 332 39.54 3.81 37.08
N PRO A 333 38.87 4.98 37.14
CA PRO A 333 38.09 5.55 36.04
C PRO A 333 38.70 6.85 35.44
N ARG A 334 38.14 7.32 34.32
CA ARG A 334 37.84 8.74 33.92
C ARG A 334 38.09 9.01 32.44
N GLY A 335 37.21 9.82 31.84
CA GLY A 335 37.63 10.85 30.89
C GLY A 335 36.77 11.00 29.64
N LEU A 336 35.91 12.03 29.65
CA LEU A 336 35.35 12.68 28.46
C LEU A 336 36.43 12.98 27.41
N ALA A 337 36.09 12.84 26.13
CA ALA A 337 36.71 13.62 25.05
C ALA A 337 35.68 14.03 24.00
N VAL A 338 35.49 15.34 23.94
CA VAL A 338 34.71 16.12 22.98
C VAL A 338 35.39 16.04 21.60
N LEU A 339 34.62 15.79 20.53
CA LEU A 339 35.11 15.83 19.15
C LEU A 339 34.62 17.12 18.47
N THR A 340 35.52 18.08 18.29
CA THR A 340 35.34 19.27 17.46
C THR A 340 36.49 19.39 16.46
N MET A 341 36.19 19.33 15.16
CA MET A 341 37.08 19.78 14.06
C MET A 341 36.17 20.45 13.01
N LEU A 342 36.14 21.78 12.92
CA LEU A 342 37.06 22.70 12.20
C LEU A 342 37.02 22.57 10.67
N LEU A 343 36.17 23.42 10.08
CA LEU A 343 36.17 23.87 8.67
C LEU A 343 37.42 24.72 8.35
N PRO A 344 37.94 24.65 7.11
CA PRO A 344 38.73 25.74 6.55
C PRO A 344 37.92 26.54 5.51
N ALA A 345 37.71 27.81 5.82
CA ALA A 345 37.33 28.84 4.86
C ALA A 345 38.56 29.23 4.01
N LEU A 346 38.41 29.26 2.69
CA LEU A 346 39.41 29.83 1.79
C LEU A 346 38.81 31.03 1.04
N VAL A 347 39.43 32.18 1.32
CA VAL A 347 39.08 33.53 0.91
C VAL A 347 39.61 33.83 -0.50
N TRP A 348 38.69 34.22 -1.38
CA TRP A 348 38.73 35.40 -2.25
C TRP A 348 40.04 35.81 -2.96
N ARG A 349 40.00 35.85 -4.31
CA ARG A 349 40.65 36.94 -5.05
C ARG A 349 39.98 37.26 -6.39
N ARG A 350 39.26 38.38 -6.41
CA ARG A 350 38.83 39.11 -7.63
C ARG A 350 40.05 39.68 -8.36
N ARG A 351 40.05 39.61 -9.69
CA ARG A 351 40.68 40.62 -10.56
C ARG A 351 39.76 40.97 -11.72
N ARG A 352 39.28 42.22 -11.72
CA ARG A 352 38.85 42.97 -12.91
C ARG A 352 40.09 43.66 -13.50
N THR A 353 40.26 43.64 -14.83
CA THR A 353 40.43 44.85 -15.68
C THR A 353 40.59 44.47 -17.16
N ARG A 354 39.63 44.96 -17.97
CA ARG A 354 39.71 45.55 -19.33
C ARG A 354 40.90 45.17 -20.24
N ARG A 355 40.60 44.62 -21.42
CA ARG A 355 40.48 45.33 -22.70
C ARG A 355 39.51 44.59 -23.60
#